data_AF-A0A9D4IS63-F1
#
_entry.id   AF-A0A9D4IS63-F1
#
_cell.length_a   1.000
_cell.length_b   1.000
_cell.length_c   1.000
_cell.angle_alpha   90.00
_cell.angle_beta   90.00
_cell.angle_gamma   90.00
#
_symmetry.space_group_name_H-M   'P 1'
#
loop_
_entity.id
_entity.type
_entity.pdbx_description
1 polymer ?
#
loop_
_entity_poly.entity_id
_entity_poly.type
_entity_poly.pdbx_seq_one_letter_code
_entity_poly.pdbx_strand_id
1 'polypeptide(L)'
;MERLYPRYPLPGWYQALILYLPANIVYIMFFLLTAALPPSWNPWSPWSACTPGIPCLAGTQLRTRACNHPFGCLGDAMETRHCENTCSESEHRLCF
;
A
#
# COMPACT_ATOMS: atom_id res chain seq x y z
N MET A 1 12.17 8.50 -0.17
CA MET A 1 10.97 8.73 0.65
C MET A 1 10.23 9.97 0.14
N GLU A 2 9.95 10.02 -1.16
CA GLU A 2 9.12 11.05 -1.79
C GLU A 2 8.45 10.37 -2.98
N ARG A 3 7.23 9.84 -2.79
CA ARG A 3 6.38 9.45 -3.92
C ARG A 3 5.11 10.27 -3.84
N LEU A 4 5.31 11.53 -4.23
CA LEU A 4 4.44 12.33 -5.07
C LEU A 4 3.02 11.75 -5.20
N TYR A 5 2.05 12.39 -4.54
CA TYR A 5 0.73 12.55 -5.16
C TYR A 5 0.94 12.88 -6.63
N PRO A 6 0.18 12.31 -7.59
CA PRO A 6 0.22 12.83 -8.94
C PRO A 6 -0.33 14.26 -8.85
N ARG A 7 0.57 15.25 -8.74
CA ARG A 7 0.29 16.60 -9.20
C ARG A 7 0.06 16.43 -10.68
N TYR A 8 -1.16 16.14 -11.09
CA TYR A 8 -1.55 16.24 -12.49
C TYR A 8 -1.27 17.69 -12.89
N PRO A 9 -0.22 17.97 -13.69
CA PRO A 9 -0.07 19.29 -14.28
C PRO A 9 -1.11 19.30 -15.39
N LEU A 10 -2.31 19.77 -15.07
CA LEU A 10 -3.34 19.93 -16.09
C LEU A 10 -2.74 20.84 -17.17
N PRO A 11 -2.70 20.40 -18.44
CA PRO A 11 -2.09 21.18 -19.51
C PRO A 11 -2.84 22.52 -19.64
N GLY A 12 -2.13 23.63 -19.91
CA GLY A 12 -2.65 25.00 -19.76
C GLY A 12 -3.94 25.34 -20.55
N TRP A 13 -4.37 24.50 -21.49
CA TRP A 13 -5.67 24.60 -22.15
C TRP A 13 -6.85 24.11 -21.29
N TYR A 14 -6.62 23.22 -20.32
CA TYR A 14 -7.63 22.75 -19.36
C TYR A 14 -8.06 23.88 -18.39
N GLN A 15 -7.15 24.79 -18.05
CA GLN A 15 -7.45 25.94 -17.20
C GLN A 15 -8.33 26.99 -17.89
N ALA A 16 -8.25 27.09 -19.23
CA ALA A 16 -9.11 28.01 -19.98
C ALA A 16 -10.57 27.53 -20.05
N LEU A 17 -10.82 26.22 -20.11
CA LEU A 17 -12.18 25.65 -20.16
C LEU A 17 -12.96 25.79 -18.84
N ILE A 18 -12.26 25.85 -17.70
CA ILE A 18 -12.86 26.04 -16.37
C ILE A 18 -13.46 27.46 -16.22
N LEU A 19 -12.96 28.45 -16.97
CA LEU A 19 -13.45 29.84 -16.91
C LEU A 19 -14.73 30.08 -17.73
N TYR A 20 -15.09 29.16 -18.63
CA TYR A 20 -16.26 29.26 -19.51
C TYR A 20 -17.46 28.42 -19.06
N LEU A 21 -17.25 27.50 -18.11
CA LEU A 21 -18.36 26.78 -17.48
C LEU A 21 -18.99 27.66 -16.40
N PRO A 22 -20.32 27.76 -16.32
CA PRO A 22 -20.97 28.47 -15.22
C PRO A 22 -20.46 27.92 -13.90
N ALA A 23 -20.23 28.81 -12.92
CA ALA A 23 -19.59 28.46 -11.64
C ALA A 23 -20.17 27.18 -11.03
N ASN A 24 -21.49 26.97 -11.14
CA ASN A 24 -22.20 25.78 -10.67
C ASN A 24 -21.67 24.46 -11.27
N ILE A 25 -21.31 24.43 -12.55
CA ILE A 25 -20.76 23.24 -13.20
C ILE A 25 -19.31 23.01 -12.77
N VAL A 26 -18.50 24.06 -12.61
CA VAL A 26 -17.15 23.95 -12.06
C VAL A 26 -17.19 23.42 -10.62
N TYR A 27 -18.12 23.94 -9.80
CA TYR A 27 -18.37 23.45 -8.46
C TYR A 27 -18.80 21.99 -8.45
N ILE A 28 -19.74 21.57 -9.31
CA ILE A 28 -20.18 20.18 -9.41
C ILE A 28 -19.02 19.27 -9.82
N MET A 29 -18.24 19.64 -10.85
CA MET A 29 -17.10 18.84 -11.30
C MET A 29 -15.99 18.76 -10.25
N PHE A 30 -15.70 19.86 -9.56
CA PHE A 30 -14.76 19.88 -8.43
C PHE A 30 -15.26 19.00 -7.29
N PHE A 31 -16.54 19.13 -6.90
CA PHE A 31 -17.14 18.34 -5.84
C PHE A 31 -17.15 16.84 -6.19
N LEU A 32 -17.47 16.48 -7.43
CA LEU A 32 -17.46 15.10 -7.93
C LEU A 32 -16.04 14.51 -8.02
N LEU A 33 -15.06 15.30 -8.45
CA LEU A 33 -13.64 14.90 -8.47
C LEU A 33 -13.08 14.73 -7.04
N THR A 34 -13.52 15.57 -6.09
CA THR A 34 -13.13 15.46 -4.67
C THR A 34 -13.93 14.42 -3.88
N ALA A 35 -15.09 13.99 -4.40
CA ALA A 35 -15.92 12.94 -3.80
C ALA A 35 -15.40 11.52 -4.07
N ALA A 36 -14.29 11.38 -4.81
CA ALA A 36 -13.55 10.13 -4.85
C ALA A 36 -13.13 9.79 -3.41
N LEU A 37 -13.74 8.74 -2.84
CA LEU A 37 -13.37 8.22 -1.53
C LEU A 37 -11.85 8.06 -1.48
N PRO A 38 -11.16 8.62 -0.47
CA PRO A 38 -9.72 8.54 -0.40
C PRO A 38 -9.31 7.06 -0.40
N PRO A 39 -8.23 6.70 -1.10
CA PRO A 39 -7.77 5.33 -1.14
C PRO A 39 -7.50 4.82 0.27
N SER A 40 -8.19 3.75 0.67
CA SER A 40 -8.08 3.17 2.00
C SER A 40 -7.57 1.73 1.95
N TRP A 41 -6.63 1.43 2.85
CA TRP A 41 -6.11 0.09 3.03
C TRP A 41 -7.06 -0.74 3.89
N ASN A 42 -7.28 -1.99 3.52
CA ASN A 42 -7.86 -2.98 4.42
C ASN A 42 -6.89 -3.30 5.57
N PRO A 43 -7.43 -3.86 6.67
CA PRO A 43 -6.59 -4.44 7.71
C PRO A 43 -5.59 -5.42 7.12
N TRP A 44 -4.40 -5.47 7.73
CA TRP A 44 -3.39 -6.46 7.37
C TRP A 44 -3.90 -7.88 7.60
N SER A 45 -3.54 -8.79 6.70
CA SER A 45 -3.69 -10.22 6.91
C SER A 45 -2.78 -10.67 8.07
N PRO A 46 -3.11 -11.80 8.73
CA PRO A 46 -2.20 -12.39 9.70
C PRO A 46 -0.87 -12.74 9.04
N TRP A 47 0.20 -12.71 9.83
CA TRP A 47 1.51 -13.13 9.37
C TRP A 47 1.50 -14.60 8.94
N SER A 48 2.13 -14.90 7.82
CA SER A 48 2.38 -16.28 7.39
C SER A 48 3.21 -17.01 8.44
N ALA A 49 3.20 -18.35 8.36
CA ALA A 49 4.18 -19.15 9.07
C ALA A 49 5.60 -18.66 8.75
N CYS A 50 6.51 -18.79 9.71
CA CYS A 50 7.93 -18.61 9.46
C CYS A 50 8.34 -19.57 8.34
N THR A 51 9.10 -19.05 7.38
CA THR A 51 9.74 -19.92 6.39
C THR A 51 10.56 -20.99 7.13
N PRO A 52 10.41 -22.28 6.76
CA PRO A 52 11.17 -23.36 7.37
C PRO A 52 12.63 -23.18 6.95
N GLY A 53 13.37 -22.46 7.78
CA GLY A 53 14.82 -22.33 7.67
C GLY A 53 15.50 -23.55 8.29
N ILE A 54 16.82 -23.56 8.18
CA ILE A 54 17.66 -24.42 9.03
C ILE A 54 17.33 -24.05 10.49
N PRO A 55 17.20 -25.02 11.42
CA PRO A 55 17.04 -24.71 12.84
C PRO A 55 18.13 -23.72 13.26
N CYS A 56 17.73 -22.67 13.99
CA CYS A 56 18.55 -21.56 14.51
C CYS A 56 18.89 -20.44 13.51
N LEU A 57 18.45 -20.53 12.25
CA LEU A 57 18.50 -19.39 11.34
C LEU A 57 17.21 -18.56 11.44
N ALA A 58 17.36 -17.24 11.32
CA ALA A 58 16.24 -16.32 11.19
C ALA A 58 15.37 -16.70 9.98
N GLY A 59 14.10 -17.00 10.23
CA GLY A 59 13.10 -17.19 9.20
C GLY A 59 12.55 -15.84 8.73
N THR A 60 11.69 -15.89 7.73
CA THR A 60 10.93 -14.74 7.24
C THR A 60 9.44 -15.04 7.28
N GLN A 61 8.65 -14.03 7.64
CA GLN A 61 7.19 -14.06 7.59
C GLN A 61 6.69 -12.97 6.68
N LEU A 62 5.57 -13.25 6.02
CA LEU A 62 4.92 -12.35 5.10
C LEU A 62 3.53 -11.99 5.59
N ARG A 63 3.14 -10.73 5.42
CA ARG A 63 1.73 -10.32 5.47
C ARG A 63 1.38 -9.47 4.27
N THR A 64 0.09 -9.42 3.97
CA THR A 64 -0.46 -8.70 2.82
C THR A 64 -1.68 -7.90 3.24
N ARG A 65 -1.99 -6.83 2.51
CA ARG A 65 -3.22 -6.05 2.68
C ARG A 65 -3.78 -5.69 1.31
N ALA A 66 -5.10 -5.63 1.21
CA ALA A 66 -5.79 -5.22 -0.01
C ALA A 66 -6.11 -3.71 0.05
N CYS A 67 -6.14 -3.05 -1.11
CA CYS A 67 -6.57 -1.67 -1.22
C CYS A 67 -8.02 -1.62 -1.71
N ASN A 68 -8.88 -0.86 -1.03
CA ASN A 68 -10.27 -0.61 -1.45
C ASN A 68 -10.36 0.62 -2.34
N HIS A 69 -9.60 0.65 -3.44
CA HIS A 69 -9.63 1.76 -4.37
C HIS A 69 -9.21 1.31 -5.77
N PRO A 70 -9.92 1.72 -6.85
CA PRO A 70 -9.64 1.26 -8.21
C PRO A 70 -8.26 1.70 -8.72
N PHE A 71 -7.73 2.82 -8.22
CA PHE A 71 -6.41 3.34 -8.59
C PHE A 71 -5.27 2.88 -7.67
N GLY A 72 -5.56 2.02 -6.68
CA GLY A 72 -4.59 1.58 -5.69
C GLY A 72 -4.39 2.58 -4.54
N CYS A 73 -3.58 2.18 -3.55
CA CYS A 73 -3.34 2.92 -2.32
C CYS A 73 -1.85 3.23 -2.18
N LEU A 74 -1.53 4.29 -1.44
CA LEU A 74 -0.13 4.68 -1.19
C LEU A 74 0.53 3.75 -0.17
N GLY A 75 1.70 3.23 -0.52
CA GLY A 75 2.51 2.33 0.32
C GLY A 75 2.50 0.88 -0.17
N ASP A 76 3.17 0.00 0.57
CA ASP A 76 3.32 -1.39 0.15
C ASP A 76 2.09 -2.24 0.49
N ALA A 77 1.68 -3.09 -0.46
CA ALA A 77 0.61 -4.07 -0.27
C ALA A 77 1.08 -5.34 0.44
N MET A 78 2.39 -5.52 0.56
CA MET A 78 3.05 -6.71 1.06
C MET A 78 4.21 -6.28 1.95
N GLU A 79 4.36 -6.95 3.09
CA GLU A 79 5.39 -6.66 4.07
C GLU A 79 6.04 -7.97 4.54
N THR A 80 7.36 -7.96 4.61
CA THR A 80 8.18 -9.08 5.06
C THR A 80 8.90 -8.70 6.34
N ARG A 81 8.88 -9.57 7.33
CA ARG A 81 9.68 -9.42 8.56
C ARG A 81 10.51 -10.66 8.83
N HIS A 82 11.59 -10.48 9.57
CA HIS A 82 12.33 -11.61 10.15
C HIS A 82 11.55 -12.19 11.33
N CYS A 83 11.63 -13.50 11.49
CA CYS A 83 11.17 -14.19 12.68
C CYS A 83 12.29 -15.06 13.23
N GLU A 84 12.33 -15.17 14.54
CA GLU A 84 13.30 -16.02 15.23
C GLU A 84 12.73 -17.43 15.30
N ASN A 85 13.36 -18.35 14.57
CA ASN A 85 13.07 -19.76 14.74
C ASN A 85 13.74 -20.19 16.04
N THR A 86 12.97 -20.32 17.11
CA THR A 86 13.49 -20.84 18.38
C THR A 86 13.92 -22.28 18.15
N CYS A 87 15.23 -22.51 18.15
CA CYS A 87 15.75 -23.86 18.25
C CYS A 87 15.25 -24.46 19.54
N SER A 88 14.47 -25.54 19.44
CA SER A 88 14.31 -26.42 20.59
C SER A 88 15.68 -27.01 20.92
N GLU A 89 16.07 -27.08 22.20
CA GLU A 89 17.40 -27.58 22.61
C GLU A 89 17.75 -28.97 22.02
N SER A 90 16.74 -29.74 21.60
CA SER A 90 16.87 -31.03 20.93
C SER A 90 17.45 -31.00 19.51
N GLU A 91 17.47 -29.86 18.81
CA GLU A 91 17.85 -29.77 17.39
C GLU A 91 19.17 -29.04 17.12
N HIS A 92 19.90 -28.63 18.16
CA HIS A 92 21.19 -27.91 18.06
C HIS A 92 22.30 -28.62 17.26
N ARG A 93 22.17 -29.91 16.93
CA ARG A 93 23.16 -30.65 16.12
C ARG A 93 22.93 -30.53 14.61
N LEU A 94 21.87 -29.83 14.18
CA LEU A 94 21.51 -29.64 12.77
C LEU A 94 21.95 -28.26 12.22
N CYS A 95 22.53 -27.41 13.07
CA CYS A 95 23.27 -26.23 12.63
C CYS A 95 24.67 -26.70 12.24
N PHE A 96 24.96 -26.67 10.94
CA PHE A 96 26.29 -26.98 10.41
C PHE A 96 27.37 -26.02 10.92
#